data_AF-A0AAV2ZD49-F1
#
_entry.id   AF-A0AAV2ZD49-F1
#
_cell.length_a   1.000
_cell.length_b   1.000
_cell.length_c   1.000
_cell.angle_alpha   90.00
_cell.angle_beta   90.00
_cell.angle_gamma   90.00
#
_symmetry.space_group_name_H-M   'P 1'
#
loop_
_entity.id
_entity.type
_entity.pdbx_description
1 polymer ?
#
loop_
_entity_poly.entity_id
_entity_poly.type
_entity_poly.pdbx_seq_one_letter_code
_entity_poly.pdbx_strand_id
1 'polypeptide(L)'
;MTSVLSMKADDGGYHVFATYPGHRSTFFNLFRDYHQSMSPELKRELSHHFRGLRNQIADAVGNGEGKVEVSKAPMTVVMLSAIATGMLQSESRDVVFARTCMLLCWNLMSRATNMTSICYSHIAWGEDALRIYFAHMKNDQGGTRPKDPRHVHVNPFKHEICPILALGIYWATYSIDSTDCHLFPGHEQYDRFRKALRRALLIPSVRRHLEESGKDSSSIGTHSLRKGAATFASSGSTACPSAVAVHLRAGWTM
;
A
#
# COMPACT_ATOMS: atom_id res chain seq x y z
N MET A 1 33.14 -11.99 -13.87
CA MET A 1 32.38 -10.83 -13.33
C MET A 1 31.58 -10.06 -14.39
N THR A 2 31.52 -10.53 -15.63
CA THR A 2 30.89 -9.84 -16.77
C THR A 2 29.35 -9.93 -16.77
N SER A 3 28.76 -10.81 -15.96
CA SER A 3 27.33 -11.14 -16.00
C SER A 3 26.41 -10.15 -15.26
N VAL A 4 26.95 -9.25 -14.43
CA VAL A 4 26.15 -8.23 -13.71
C VAL A 4 25.94 -6.97 -14.57
N LEU A 5 26.78 -6.77 -15.59
CA LEU A 5 26.71 -5.63 -16.52
C LEU A 5 25.52 -5.67 -17.48
N SER A 6 24.81 -6.79 -17.60
CA SER A 6 23.64 -6.93 -18.50
C SER A 6 22.30 -6.95 -17.79
N MET A 7 22.22 -6.46 -16.55
CA MET A 7 20.95 -6.37 -15.81
C MET A 7 20.09 -5.22 -16.34
N LYS A 8 19.53 -5.48 -17.52
CA LYS A 8 18.55 -4.65 -18.21
C LYS A 8 17.16 -5.26 -18.02
N ALA A 9 16.16 -4.40 -17.96
CA ALA A 9 14.79 -4.83 -18.07
C ALA A 9 14.53 -5.48 -19.44
N ASP A 10 13.42 -6.20 -19.55
CA ASP A 10 13.04 -6.93 -20.78
C ASP A 10 12.93 -6.01 -22.02
N ASP A 11 12.80 -4.69 -21.79
CA ASP A 11 12.78 -3.63 -22.80
C ASP A 11 14.18 -3.11 -23.20
N GLY A 12 15.25 -3.68 -22.64
CA GLY A 12 16.63 -3.25 -22.89
C GLY A 12 17.06 -1.99 -22.12
N GLY A 13 16.18 -1.43 -21.29
CA GLY A 13 16.43 -0.29 -20.40
C GLY A 13 16.98 -0.69 -19.02
N TYR A 14 17.28 0.29 -18.17
CA TYR A 14 17.67 0.02 -16.78
C TYR A 14 16.48 -0.48 -15.96
N HIS A 15 16.71 -1.44 -15.04
CA HIS A 15 15.70 -1.77 -14.05
C HIS A 15 15.42 -0.57 -13.14
N VAL A 16 14.26 -0.61 -12.52
CA VAL A 16 13.89 0.36 -11.48
C VAL A 16 14.93 0.34 -10.35
N PHE A 17 15.35 1.52 -9.87
CA PHE A 17 16.35 1.70 -8.82
C PHE A 17 16.17 0.79 -7.59
N ALA A 18 14.91 0.52 -7.22
CA ALA A 18 14.54 -0.32 -6.08
C ALA A 18 14.90 -1.81 -6.23
N THR A 19 15.20 -2.30 -7.44
CA THR A 19 15.46 -3.73 -7.70
C THR A 19 16.91 -4.11 -7.40
N TYR A 20 17.87 -3.20 -7.61
CA TYR A 20 19.30 -3.46 -7.46
C TYR A 20 19.75 -3.88 -6.04
N PRO A 21 19.25 -3.29 -4.94
CA PRO A 21 19.53 -3.78 -3.59
C PRO A 21 19.07 -5.23 -3.38
N GLY A 22 17.95 -5.62 -4.00
CA GLY A 22 17.43 -6.99 -3.98
C GLY A 22 18.40 -7.94 -4.65
N HIS A 23 18.84 -7.65 -5.87
CA HIS A 23 19.83 -8.44 -6.58
C HIS A 23 21.15 -8.58 -5.82
N ARG A 24 21.66 -7.48 -5.27
CA ARG A 24 22.83 -7.50 -4.39
C ARG A 24 22.63 -8.47 -3.23
N SER A 25 21.47 -8.40 -2.55
CA SER A 25 21.15 -9.26 -1.42
C SER A 25 21.05 -10.74 -1.83
N THR A 26 20.52 -11.04 -3.01
CA THR A 26 20.47 -12.40 -3.56
C THR A 26 21.88 -12.98 -3.74
N PHE A 27 22.83 -12.19 -4.24
CA PHE A 27 24.23 -12.64 -4.32
C PHE A 27 24.81 -12.96 -2.94
N PHE A 28 24.56 -12.14 -1.92
CA PHE A 28 25.02 -12.44 -0.56
C PHE A 28 24.33 -13.68 0.03
N ASN A 29 23.04 -13.85 -0.23
CA ASN A 29 22.29 -15.02 0.21
C ASN A 29 22.81 -16.29 -0.45
N LEU A 30 23.13 -16.27 -1.75
CA LEU A 30 23.70 -17.42 -2.45
C LEU A 30 24.95 -17.96 -1.73
N PHE A 31 25.92 -17.08 -1.41
CA PHE A 31 27.11 -17.50 -0.68
C PHE A 31 26.77 -18.10 0.70
N ARG A 32 25.82 -17.46 1.41
CA ARG A 32 25.35 -17.96 2.70
C ARG A 32 24.67 -19.34 2.60
N ASP A 33 23.85 -19.55 1.56
CA ASP A 33 23.10 -20.78 1.33
C ASP A 33 24.04 -21.96 1.00
N TYR A 34 25.17 -21.68 0.35
CA TYR A 34 26.25 -22.66 0.13
C TYR A 34 27.26 -22.75 1.30
N HIS A 35 26.99 -22.09 2.42
CA HIS A 35 27.88 -21.99 3.58
C HIS A 35 29.31 -21.51 3.23
N GLN A 36 29.43 -20.69 2.18
CA GLN A 36 30.69 -20.11 1.72
C GLN A 36 30.81 -18.66 2.16
N SER A 37 32.02 -18.25 2.55
CA SER A 37 32.33 -16.84 2.78
C SER A 37 32.71 -16.15 1.46
N MET A 38 32.00 -15.10 1.11
CA MET A 38 32.39 -14.23 -0.01
C MET A 38 33.73 -13.55 0.30
N SER A 39 34.67 -13.57 -0.65
CA SER A 39 35.97 -12.91 -0.45
C SER A 39 35.80 -11.40 -0.23
N PRO A 40 36.66 -10.77 0.59
CA PRO A 40 36.62 -9.32 0.84
C PRO A 40 36.68 -8.49 -0.44
N GLU A 41 37.47 -8.92 -1.42
CA GLU A 41 37.66 -8.26 -2.71
C GLU A 41 36.36 -8.27 -3.52
N LEU A 42 35.75 -9.44 -3.69
CA LEU A 42 34.48 -9.63 -4.39
C LEU A 42 33.35 -8.82 -3.73
N LYS A 43 33.30 -8.82 -2.39
CA LYS A 43 32.33 -8.04 -1.62
C LYS A 43 32.48 -6.54 -1.87
N ARG A 44 33.73 -6.05 -1.92
CA ARG A 44 34.04 -4.64 -2.21
C ARG A 44 33.65 -4.28 -3.64
N GLU A 45 34.05 -5.09 -4.62
CA GLU A 45 33.76 -4.85 -6.04
C GLU A 45 32.26 -4.83 -6.32
N LEU A 46 31.50 -5.81 -5.80
CA LEU A 46 30.03 -5.81 -5.90
C LEU A 46 29.43 -4.53 -5.30
N SER A 47 29.91 -4.12 -4.14
CA SER A 47 29.40 -2.92 -3.45
C SER A 47 29.70 -1.63 -4.24
N HIS A 48 30.89 -1.51 -4.82
CA HIS A 48 31.26 -0.40 -5.70
C HIS A 48 30.44 -0.39 -6.99
N HIS A 49 30.25 -1.55 -7.61
CA HIS A 49 29.50 -1.67 -8.85
C HIS A 49 28.03 -1.27 -8.68
N PHE A 50 27.35 -1.82 -7.67
CA PHE A 50 25.96 -1.44 -7.38
C PHE A 50 25.82 0.03 -6.98
N ARG A 51 26.86 0.64 -6.39
CA ARG A 51 26.90 2.08 -6.13
C ARG A 51 27.02 2.88 -7.43
N GLY A 52 27.95 2.49 -8.32
CA GLY A 52 28.13 3.14 -9.62
C GLY A 52 26.87 3.10 -10.47
N LEU A 53 26.20 1.96 -10.53
CA LEU A 53 24.94 1.80 -11.26
C LEU A 53 23.81 2.67 -10.69
N ARG A 54 23.74 2.80 -9.36
CA ARG A 54 22.79 3.72 -8.71
C ARG A 54 23.04 5.17 -9.08
N ASN A 55 24.30 5.58 -9.16
CA ASN A 55 24.66 6.95 -9.55
C ASN A 55 24.32 7.20 -11.02
N GLN A 56 24.65 6.28 -11.92
CA GLN A 56 24.30 6.39 -13.34
C GLN A 56 22.78 6.53 -13.57
N ILE A 57 21.97 5.77 -12.84
CA ILE A 57 20.51 5.89 -12.89
C ILE A 57 20.04 7.22 -12.34
N ALA A 58 20.65 7.71 -11.24
CA ALA A 58 20.31 9.00 -10.67
C ALA A 58 20.66 10.16 -11.63
N ASP A 59 21.80 10.08 -12.30
CA ASP A 59 22.25 11.06 -13.30
C ASP A 59 21.33 11.03 -14.53
N ALA A 60 20.98 9.84 -15.03
CA ALA A 60 20.02 9.68 -16.12
C ALA A 60 18.66 10.33 -15.76
N VAL A 61 18.13 10.02 -14.58
CA VAL A 61 16.87 10.63 -14.08
C VAL A 61 17.01 12.15 -13.93
N GLY A 62 18.15 12.63 -13.45
CA GLY A 62 18.46 14.07 -13.35
C GLY A 62 18.50 14.77 -14.69
N ASN A 63 18.91 14.06 -15.75
CA ASN A 63 18.93 14.54 -17.13
C ASN A 63 17.60 14.34 -17.86
N GLY A 64 16.55 13.90 -17.16
CA GLY A 64 15.21 13.68 -17.72
C GLY A 64 14.99 12.31 -18.36
N GLU A 65 15.96 11.40 -18.27
CA GLU A 65 15.85 10.03 -18.74
C GLU A 65 15.26 9.13 -17.65
N GLY A 66 14.01 8.71 -17.85
CA GLY A 66 13.30 7.83 -16.92
C GLY A 66 12.32 8.57 -16.00
N LYS A 67 11.74 7.84 -15.03
CA LYS A 67 10.73 8.38 -14.12
C LYS A 67 11.36 8.79 -12.78
N VAL A 68 11.19 10.07 -12.42
CA VAL A 68 11.54 10.59 -11.08
C VAL A 68 10.73 9.87 -9.99
N GLU A 69 9.43 9.68 -10.23
CA GLU A 69 8.56 8.92 -9.33
C GLU A 69 8.65 7.42 -9.59
N VAL A 70 9.53 6.76 -8.84
CA VAL A 70 9.75 5.31 -8.89
C VAL A 70 8.60 4.49 -8.27
N SER A 71 7.71 5.12 -7.50
CA SER A 71 6.71 4.43 -6.71
C SER A 71 5.31 4.98 -6.92
N LYS A 72 4.28 4.15 -6.64
CA LYS A 72 2.87 4.56 -6.75
C LYS A 72 2.63 5.87 -6.00
N ALA A 73 1.96 6.82 -6.66
CA ALA A 73 1.66 8.13 -6.12
C ALA A 73 0.69 8.02 -4.94
N PRO A 74 0.73 8.95 -3.96
CA PRO A 74 -0.31 9.05 -2.95
C PRO A 74 -1.67 9.34 -3.61
N MET A 75 -2.71 8.63 -3.16
CA MET A 75 -4.08 8.93 -3.53
C MET A 75 -4.54 10.18 -2.76
N THR A 76 -5.17 11.14 -3.44
CA THR A 76 -5.72 12.33 -2.78
C THR A 76 -7.08 12.01 -2.17
N VAL A 77 -7.50 12.77 -1.15
CA VAL A 77 -8.83 12.59 -0.56
C VAL A 77 -9.95 12.86 -1.57
N VAL A 78 -9.75 13.79 -2.51
CA VAL A 78 -10.70 14.10 -3.58
C VAL A 78 -10.85 12.89 -4.52
N MET A 79 -9.73 12.28 -4.92
CA MET A 79 -9.75 11.07 -5.73
C MET A 79 -10.40 9.89 -4.99
N LEU A 80 -10.10 9.71 -3.69
CA LEU A 80 -10.76 8.71 -2.85
C LEU A 80 -12.29 8.92 -2.85
N SER A 81 -12.74 10.16 -2.68
CA SER A 81 -14.16 10.53 -2.69
C SER A 81 -14.80 10.23 -4.04
N ALA A 82 -14.18 10.63 -5.14
CA ALA A 82 -14.69 10.39 -6.49
C ALA A 82 -14.85 8.88 -6.79
N ILE A 83 -13.85 8.06 -6.43
CA ILE A 83 -13.92 6.61 -6.57
C ILE A 83 -15.03 6.04 -5.68
N ALA A 84 -15.09 6.45 -4.41
CA ALA A 84 -16.04 5.91 -3.46
C ALA A 84 -17.50 6.24 -3.84
N THR A 85 -17.75 7.44 -4.39
CA THR A 85 -19.04 7.83 -4.95
C THR A 85 -19.42 6.96 -6.15
N GLY A 86 -18.50 6.77 -7.11
CA GLY A 86 -18.76 5.91 -8.27
C GLY A 86 -19.01 4.45 -7.87
N MET A 87 -18.30 3.95 -6.85
CA MET A 87 -18.53 2.60 -6.31
C MET A 87 -19.87 2.46 -5.59
N LEU A 88 -20.35 3.53 -4.92
CA LEU A 88 -21.62 3.52 -4.19
C LEU A 88 -22.84 3.37 -5.12
N GLN A 89 -22.71 3.77 -6.38
CA GLN A 89 -23.75 3.65 -7.41
C GLN A 89 -23.82 2.26 -8.05
N SER A 90 -22.93 1.33 -7.68
CA SER A 90 -22.87 0.00 -8.27
C SER A 90 -23.63 -1.02 -7.42
N GLU A 91 -24.41 -1.87 -8.08
CA GLU A 91 -25.11 -3.01 -7.45
C GLU A 91 -24.20 -4.25 -7.29
N SER A 92 -22.96 -4.20 -7.81
CA SER A 92 -22.05 -5.34 -7.76
C SER A 92 -21.52 -5.58 -6.35
N ARG A 93 -21.73 -6.79 -5.82
CA ARG A 93 -21.14 -7.24 -4.55
C ARG A 93 -19.63 -7.02 -4.51
N ASP A 94 -18.93 -7.33 -5.61
CA ASP A 94 -17.49 -7.13 -5.76
C ASP A 94 -17.05 -5.67 -5.59
N VAL A 95 -17.89 -4.72 -6.02
CA VAL A 95 -17.65 -3.29 -5.87
C VAL A 95 -17.91 -2.85 -4.42
N VAL A 96 -18.92 -3.39 -3.75
CA VAL A 96 -19.15 -3.19 -2.31
C VAL A 96 -17.95 -3.66 -1.49
N PHE A 97 -17.43 -4.85 -1.78
CA PHE A 97 -16.19 -5.36 -1.19
C PHE A 97 -15.02 -4.40 -1.43
N ALA A 98 -14.79 -4.00 -2.69
CA ALA A 98 -13.68 -3.13 -3.05
C ALA A 98 -13.75 -1.76 -2.35
N ARG A 99 -14.95 -1.15 -2.27
CA ARG A 99 -15.18 0.12 -1.57
C ARG A 99 -14.84 -0.01 -0.09
N THR A 100 -15.29 -1.08 0.55
CA THR A 100 -15.05 -1.34 1.98
C THR A 100 -13.56 -1.53 2.24
N CYS A 101 -12.89 -2.38 1.46
CA CYS A 101 -11.45 -2.56 1.53
C CYS A 101 -10.67 -1.26 1.33
N MET A 102 -11.07 -0.43 0.36
CA MET A 102 -10.45 0.85 0.05
C MET A 102 -10.55 1.82 1.24
N LEU A 103 -11.75 1.99 1.79
CA LEU A 103 -12.01 2.90 2.90
C LEU A 103 -11.37 2.43 4.21
N LEU A 104 -11.34 1.11 4.46
CA LEU A 104 -10.59 0.57 5.60
C LEU A 104 -9.07 0.76 5.42
N CYS A 105 -8.50 0.50 4.24
CA CYS A 105 -7.08 0.77 3.99
C CYS A 105 -6.71 2.23 4.24
N TRP A 106 -7.56 3.17 3.80
CA TRP A 106 -7.37 4.60 4.01
C TRP A 106 -7.46 4.98 5.49
N ASN A 107 -8.59 4.68 6.14
CA ASN A 107 -8.85 5.10 7.52
C ASN A 107 -7.94 4.40 8.53
N LEU A 108 -7.60 3.13 8.28
CA LEU A 108 -6.60 2.42 9.07
C LEU A 108 -5.18 2.82 8.69
N MET A 109 -4.92 3.57 7.62
CA MET A 109 -3.57 3.86 7.13
C MET A 109 -2.73 2.57 7.03
N SER A 110 -3.32 1.51 6.49
CA SER A 110 -2.77 0.15 6.53
C SER A 110 -2.37 -0.36 5.15
N ARG A 111 -1.55 -1.41 5.09
CA ARG A 111 -1.33 -2.15 3.85
C ARG A 111 -2.56 -3.00 3.57
N ALA A 112 -2.90 -3.16 2.29
CA ALA A 112 -4.00 -4.04 1.90
C ALA A 112 -3.86 -5.47 2.46
N THR A 113 -2.63 -5.99 2.57
CA THR A 113 -2.35 -7.29 3.21
C THR A 113 -2.81 -7.37 4.67
N ASN A 114 -2.58 -6.31 5.44
CA ASN A 114 -3.01 -6.23 6.84
C ASN A 114 -4.53 -6.07 6.95
N MET A 115 -5.13 -5.35 6.00
CA MET A 115 -6.58 -5.16 5.95
C MET A 115 -7.30 -6.47 5.61
N THR A 116 -6.77 -7.25 4.67
CA THR A 116 -7.37 -8.55 4.30
C THR A 116 -7.19 -9.63 5.35
N SER A 117 -6.26 -9.44 6.31
CA SER A 117 -6.05 -10.37 7.43
C SER A 117 -6.77 -9.95 8.71
N ILE A 118 -7.72 -9.00 8.64
CA ILE A 118 -8.53 -8.62 9.80
C ILE A 118 -9.50 -9.77 10.11
N CYS A 119 -9.53 -10.20 11.37
CA CYS A 119 -10.49 -11.15 11.90
C CYS A 119 -11.56 -10.42 12.71
N TYR A 120 -12.75 -11.02 12.87
CA TYR A 120 -13.80 -10.45 13.72
C TYR A 120 -13.34 -10.28 15.17
N SER A 121 -12.51 -11.20 15.69
CA SER A 121 -11.89 -11.09 17.01
C SER A 121 -10.92 -9.90 17.17
N HIS A 122 -10.51 -9.26 16.08
CA HIS A 122 -9.67 -8.06 16.09
C HIS A 122 -10.48 -6.77 16.10
N ILE A 123 -11.81 -6.84 16.14
CA ILE A 123 -12.70 -5.69 16.05
C ILE A 123 -13.42 -5.55 17.38
N ALA A 124 -13.35 -4.36 17.97
CA ALA A 124 -14.11 -4.03 19.17
C ALA A 124 -14.70 -2.63 19.02
N TRP A 125 -15.88 -2.41 19.60
CA TRP A 125 -16.38 -1.06 19.83
C TRP A 125 -15.84 -0.54 21.16
N GLY A 126 -15.50 0.73 21.21
CA GLY A 126 -15.19 1.39 22.47
C GLY A 126 -15.40 2.89 22.35
N GLU A 127 -16.21 3.43 23.25
CA GLU A 127 -16.68 4.81 23.22
C GLU A 127 -17.34 5.13 21.85
N ASP A 128 -16.82 6.12 21.12
CA ASP A 128 -17.35 6.62 19.85
C ASP A 128 -16.63 6.07 18.61
N ALA A 129 -15.80 5.02 18.78
CA ALA A 129 -14.92 4.51 17.74
C ALA A 129 -15.00 2.99 17.57
N LEU A 130 -14.92 2.55 16.31
CA LEU A 130 -14.57 1.17 15.98
C LEU A 130 -13.06 1.00 16.13
N ARG A 131 -12.64 0.06 16.97
CA ARG A 131 -11.25 -0.25 17.29
C ARG A 131 -10.82 -1.49 16.52
N ILE A 132 -9.76 -1.37 15.71
CA ILE A 132 -9.19 -2.49 14.95
C ILE A 132 -7.77 -2.77 15.43
N TYR A 133 -7.54 -3.99 15.92
CA TYR A 133 -6.26 -4.48 16.40
C TYR A 133 -5.51 -5.24 15.30
N PHE A 134 -4.30 -4.80 14.93
CA PHE A 134 -3.50 -5.59 13.99
C PHE A 134 -2.66 -6.64 14.73
N ALA A 135 -2.91 -7.92 14.42
CA ALA A 135 -2.15 -9.03 14.97
C ALA A 135 -0.67 -9.01 14.54
N HIS A 136 -0.40 -8.57 13.30
CA HIS A 136 0.93 -8.45 12.73
C HIS A 136 1.14 -7.08 12.07
N MET A 137 2.28 -6.45 12.34
CA MET A 137 2.68 -5.20 11.71
C MET A 137 4.11 -5.32 11.16
N LYS A 138 4.39 -4.69 10.00
CA LYS A 138 5.70 -4.85 9.35
C LYS A 138 6.88 -4.44 10.23
N ASN A 139 6.68 -3.40 11.04
CA ASN A 139 7.66 -2.87 11.98
C ASN A 139 7.67 -3.62 13.34
N ASP A 140 6.85 -4.65 13.50
CA ASP A 140 6.80 -5.54 14.66
C ASP A 140 6.57 -7.00 14.21
N GLN A 141 7.56 -7.55 13.50
CA GLN A 141 7.51 -8.95 13.04
C GLN A 141 7.48 -9.95 14.20
N GLY A 142 8.08 -9.58 15.34
CA GLY A 142 8.10 -10.41 16.57
C GLY A 142 6.81 -10.32 17.38
N GLY A 143 5.89 -9.40 17.06
CA GLY A 143 4.62 -9.22 17.79
C GLY A 143 4.81 -8.79 19.25
N THR A 144 5.94 -8.16 19.57
CA THR A 144 6.36 -7.84 20.94
C THR A 144 5.88 -6.47 21.40
N ARG A 145 5.38 -5.63 20.49
CA ARG A 145 4.92 -4.29 20.83
C ARG A 145 3.47 -4.31 21.31
N PRO A 146 3.09 -3.40 22.23
CA PRO A 146 1.69 -3.14 22.55
C PRO A 146 0.90 -2.88 21.27
N LYS A 147 -0.20 -3.62 21.08
CA LYS A 147 -1.04 -3.52 19.90
C LYS A 147 -2.10 -2.45 20.13
N ASP A 148 -1.69 -1.19 20.08
CA ASP A 148 -2.63 -0.08 20.18
C ASP A 148 -3.68 -0.18 19.07
N PRO A 149 -4.97 -0.09 19.40
CA PRO A 149 -6.02 -0.17 18.39
C PRO A 149 -5.97 1.02 17.44
N ARG A 150 -6.37 0.77 16.20
CA ARG A 150 -6.63 1.83 15.25
C ARG A 150 -8.10 2.20 15.33
N HIS A 151 -8.35 3.39 15.84
CA HIS A 151 -9.68 3.97 15.89
C HIS A 151 -10.14 4.37 14.49
N VAL A 152 -11.37 4.01 14.17
CA VAL A 152 -12.10 4.32 12.94
C VAL A 152 -13.43 4.95 13.36
N HIS A 153 -13.68 6.16 12.90
CA HIS A 153 -14.86 6.93 13.27
C HIS A 153 -15.85 7.03 12.11
N VAL A 154 -17.11 7.32 12.45
CA VAL A 154 -18.16 7.65 11.48
C VAL A 154 -17.86 9.01 10.85
N ASN A 155 -18.14 9.17 9.56
CA ASN A 155 -18.12 10.46 8.88
C ASN A 155 -19.54 10.81 8.40
N PRO A 156 -20.34 11.53 9.19
CA PRO A 156 -21.71 11.87 8.82
C PRO A 156 -21.80 12.93 7.71
N PHE A 157 -20.76 13.75 7.52
CA PHE A 157 -20.76 14.84 6.54
C PHE A 157 -20.39 14.39 5.13
N LYS A 158 -19.61 13.30 5.01
CA LYS A 158 -19.20 12.71 3.74
C LYS A 158 -19.39 11.21 3.75
N HIS A 159 -20.66 10.81 3.63
CA HIS A 159 -21.11 9.42 3.61
C HIS A 159 -20.38 8.54 2.59
N GLU A 160 -19.98 9.08 1.44
CA GLU A 160 -19.30 8.39 0.37
C GLU A 160 -17.95 7.83 0.82
N ILE A 161 -17.25 8.49 1.74
CA ILE A 161 -15.98 8.05 2.33
C ILE A 161 -16.11 7.58 3.79
N CYS A 162 -17.33 7.41 4.30
CA CYS A 162 -17.56 6.93 5.66
C CYS A 162 -17.21 5.42 5.78
N PRO A 163 -16.18 5.04 6.55
CA PRO A 163 -15.76 3.65 6.67
C PRO A 163 -16.79 2.78 7.40
N ILE A 164 -17.49 3.34 8.38
CA ILE A 164 -18.52 2.61 9.15
C ILE A 164 -19.75 2.33 8.27
N LEU A 165 -20.18 3.31 7.45
CA LEU A 165 -21.25 3.08 6.48
C LEU A 165 -20.85 2.00 5.47
N ALA A 166 -19.61 2.04 4.97
CA ALA A 166 -19.12 1.02 4.04
C ALA A 166 -19.14 -0.39 4.65
N LEU A 167 -18.73 -0.51 5.91
CA LEU A 167 -18.77 -1.77 6.64
C LEU A 167 -20.21 -2.28 6.85
N GLY A 168 -21.14 -1.38 7.18
CA GLY A 168 -22.55 -1.72 7.31
C GLY A 168 -23.16 -2.24 6.00
N ILE A 169 -22.90 -1.57 4.87
CA ILE A 169 -23.34 -2.02 3.55
C ILE A 169 -22.69 -3.38 3.20
N TYR A 170 -21.41 -3.57 3.52
CA TYR A 170 -20.72 -4.84 3.29
C TYR A 170 -21.39 -6.00 4.05
N TRP A 171 -21.67 -5.84 5.34
CA TRP A 171 -22.33 -6.88 6.13
C TRP A 171 -23.75 -7.17 5.65
N ALA A 172 -24.50 -6.13 5.25
CA ALA A 172 -25.82 -6.32 4.65
C ALA A 172 -25.77 -7.07 3.30
N THR A 173 -24.64 -7.00 2.58
CA THR A 173 -24.47 -7.60 1.24
C THR A 173 -23.87 -9.02 1.27
N TYR A 174 -23.05 -9.33 2.28
CA TYR A 174 -22.29 -10.60 2.34
C TYR A 174 -22.80 -11.60 3.37
N SER A 175 -23.68 -11.19 4.30
CA SER A 175 -24.04 -11.95 5.51
C SER A 175 -22.81 -12.28 6.36
N ILE A 176 -23.01 -12.42 7.67
CA ILE A 176 -21.93 -12.81 8.58
C ILE A 176 -22.05 -14.31 8.81
N ASP A 177 -21.08 -15.08 8.33
CA ASP A 177 -20.96 -16.51 8.64
C ASP A 177 -20.23 -16.66 9.98
N SER A 178 -20.88 -17.31 10.94
CA SER A 178 -20.30 -17.57 12.27
C SER A 178 -19.11 -18.55 12.25
N THR A 179 -18.91 -19.28 11.16
CA THR A 179 -17.79 -20.21 11.00
C THR A 179 -16.53 -19.53 10.47
N ASP A 180 -16.67 -18.37 9.81
CA ASP A 180 -15.55 -17.59 9.31
C ASP A 180 -14.99 -16.66 10.38
N CYS A 181 -13.68 -16.77 10.65
CA CYS A 181 -13.01 -15.87 11.56
C CYS A 181 -12.61 -14.53 10.90
N HIS A 182 -12.52 -14.49 9.57
CA HIS A 182 -12.04 -13.32 8.82
C HIS A 182 -13.16 -12.35 8.47
N LEU A 183 -12.88 -11.05 8.54
CA LEU A 183 -13.80 -10.00 8.07
C LEU A 183 -14.08 -10.13 6.57
N PHE A 184 -13.08 -10.56 5.80
CA PHE A 184 -13.19 -10.82 4.36
C PHE A 184 -12.91 -12.30 4.09
N PRO A 185 -13.94 -13.16 4.04
CA PRO A 185 -13.75 -14.60 3.90
C PRO A 185 -13.34 -15.02 2.49
N GLY A 186 -12.63 -16.15 2.39
CA GLY A 186 -12.10 -16.73 1.16
C GLY A 186 -10.62 -16.42 0.90
N HIS A 187 -10.06 -17.03 -0.16
CA HIS A 187 -8.64 -16.91 -0.49
C HIS A 187 -8.32 -15.70 -1.40
N GLU A 188 -7.06 -15.28 -1.41
CA GLU A 188 -6.54 -14.25 -2.31
C GLU A 188 -7.27 -12.89 -2.27
N GLN A 189 -7.83 -12.50 -1.12
CA GLN A 189 -8.56 -11.24 -0.98
C GLN A 189 -7.71 -10.01 -1.37
N TYR A 190 -6.39 -10.09 -1.18
CA TYR A 190 -5.47 -9.06 -1.63
C TYR A 190 -5.52 -8.87 -3.15
N ASP A 191 -5.43 -9.97 -3.92
CA ASP A 191 -5.46 -9.90 -5.37
C ASP A 191 -6.86 -9.61 -5.91
N ARG A 192 -7.90 -10.10 -5.22
CA ARG A 192 -9.29 -9.68 -5.48
C ARG A 192 -9.43 -8.17 -5.35
N PHE A 193 -8.98 -7.59 -4.24
CA PHE A 193 -9.03 -6.15 -4.01
C PHE A 193 -8.18 -5.39 -5.03
N ARG A 194 -6.98 -5.86 -5.32
CA ARG A 194 -6.10 -5.25 -6.33
C ARG A 194 -6.73 -5.23 -7.71
N LYS A 195 -7.34 -6.33 -8.15
CA LYS A 195 -8.06 -6.43 -9.44
C LYS A 195 -9.28 -5.52 -9.44
N ALA A 196 -10.07 -5.51 -8.37
CA ALA A 196 -11.24 -4.66 -8.26
C ALA A 196 -10.89 -3.16 -8.25
N LEU A 197 -9.84 -2.76 -7.52
CA LEU A 197 -9.34 -1.39 -7.52
C LEU A 197 -8.88 -0.97 -8.93
N ARG A 198 -8.16 -1.83 -9.66
CA ARG A 198 -7.78 -1.56 -11.05
C ARG A 198 -9.00 -1.33 -11.94
N ARG A 199 -10.04 -2.16 -11.82
CA ARG A 199 -11.30 -1.97 -12.57
C ARG A 199 -11.97 -0.64 -12.22
N ALA A 200 -11.99 -0.28 -10.94
CA ALA A 200 -12.59 0.98 -10.50
C ALA A 200 -11.86 2.23 -11.03
N LEU A 201 -10.54 2.16 -11.22
CA LEU A 201 -9.76 3.24 -11.84
C LEU A 201 -10.09 3.45 -13.33
N LEU A 202 -10.75 2.48 -13.98
CA LEU A 202 -11.17 2.57 -15.38
C LEU A 202 -12.58 3.16 -15.55
N ILE A 203 -13.32 3.40 -14.47
CA ILE A 203 -14.64 4.03 -14.54
C ILE A 203 -14.46 5.44 -15.17
N PRO A 204 -15.26 5.82 -16.19
CA PRO A 204 -15.02 7.07 -16.93
C PRO A 204 -14.92 8.33 -16.07
N SER A 205 -15.77 8.45 -15.04
CA SER A 205 -15.73 9.58 -14.10
C SER A 205 -14.44 9.62 -13.28
N VAL A 206 -13.94 8.46 -12.84
CA VAL A 206 -12.68 8.32 -12.11
C VAL A 206 -11.49 8.59 -13.01
N ARG A 207 -11.53 8.07 -14.24
CA ARG A 207 -10.48 8.26 -15.24
C ARG A 207 -10.31 9.73 -15.61
N ARG A 208 -11.42 10.46 -15.82
CA ARG A 208 -11.37 11.91 -16.07
C ARG A 208 -10.66 12.64 -14.93
N HIS A 209 -10.98 12.31 -13.68
CA HIS A 209 -10.35 12.94 -12.52
C HIS A 209 -8.86 12.62 -12.37
N LEU A 210 -8.46 11.41 -12.77
CA LEU A 210 -7.06 11.01 -12.89
C LEU A 210 -6.32 11.86 -13.93
N GLU A 211 -6.90 11.99 -15.13
CA GLU A 211 -6.35 12.78 -16.24
C GLU A 211 -6.23 14.26 -15.88
N GLU A 212 -7.26 14.86 -15.26
CA GLU A 212 -7.24 16.24 -14.72
C GLU A 212 -6.15 16.44 -13.66
N SER A 213 -5.79 15.39 -12.93
CA SER A 213 -4.72 15.41 -11.92
C SER A 213 -3.33 15.10 -12.50
N GLY A 214 -3.19 14.98 -13.82
CA GLY A 214 -1.94 14.62 -14.48
C GLY A 214 -1.45 13.21 -14.16
N LYS A 215 -2.36 12.32 -13.75
CA LYS A 215 -2.05 10.95 -13.31
C LYS A 215 -2.71 9.93 -14.23
N ASP A 216 -2.01 8.84 -14.52
CA ASP A 216 -2.60 7.66 -15.15
C ASP A 216 -2.99 6.61 -14.10
N SER A 217 -3.90 5.71 -14.47
CA SER A 217 -4.29 4.51 -13.72
C SER A 217 -3.08 3.68 -13.23
N SER A 218 -1.99 3.64 -13.98
CA SER A 218 -0.74 2.96 -13.58
C SER A 218 0.00 3.67 -12.46
N SER A 219 -0.29 4.93 -12.14
CA SER A 219 0.32 5.65 -11.01
C SER A 219 -0.31 5.27 -9.67
N ILE A 220 -1.51 4.69 -9.67
CA ILE A 220 -2.27 4.34 -8.47
C ILE A 220 -2.29 2.82 -8.25
N GLY A 221 -2.32 2.42 -6.97
CA GLY A 221 -2.46 1.04 -6.56
C GLY A 221 -2.81 0.92 -5.08
N THR A 222 -2.80 -0.31 -4.55
CA THR A 222 -3.16 -0.57 -3.14
C THR A 222 -2.29 0.21 -2.15
N HIS A 223 -1.02 0.45 -2.46
CA HIS A 223 -0.12 1.27 -1.65
C HIS A 223 -0.43 2.77 -1.67
N SER A 224 -1.12 3.27 -2.69
CA SER A 224 -1.50 4.68 -2.81
C SER A 224 -2.45 5.13 -1.72
N LEU A 225 -3.28 4.21 -1.20
CA LEU A 225 -4.22 4.47 -0.11
C LEU A 225 -3.49 4.81 1.19
N ARG A 226 -2.56 3.94 1.60
CA ARG A 226 -1.77 4.17 2.82
C ARG A 226 -0.93 5.45 2.72
N LYS A 227 -0.27 5.66 1.57
CA LYS A 227 0.52 6.88 1.33
C LYS A 227 -0.38 8.12 1.36
N GLY A 228 -1.50 8.07 0.65
CA GLY A 228 -2.48 9.14 0.57
C GLY A 228 -3.05 9.52 1.93
N ALA A 229 -3.42 8.53 2.73
CA ALA A 229 -3.90 8.76 4.10
C ALA A 229 -2.83 9.40 4.99
N ALA A 230 -1.57 8.95 4.90
CA ALA A 230 -0.47 9.55 5.66
C ALA A 230 -0.17 10.99 5.21
N THR A 231 -0.18 11.25 3.90
CA THR A 231 -0.03 12.59 3.33
C THR A 231 -1.16 13.49 3.79
N PHE A 232 -2.42 13.04 3.68
CA PHE A 232 -3.58 13.80 4.12
C PHE A 232 -3.53 14.11 5.63
N ALA A 233 -3.11 13.14 6.46
CA ALA A 233 -2.94 13.38 7.89
C ALA A 233 -1.81 14.39 8.19
N SER A 234 -0.75 14.42 7.39
CA SER A 234 0.43 15.27 7.63
C SER A 234 0.31 16.67 7.04
N SER A 235 -0.52 16.86 6.00
CA SER A 235 -0.61 18.13 5.25
C SER A 235 -2.04 18.59 4.97
N GLY A 236 -3.06 17.90 5.50
CA GLY A 236 -4.47 18.22 5.26
C GLY A 236 -5.05 19.26 6.22
N SER A 237 -4.28 19.73 7.19
CA SER A 237 -4.67 20.72 8.19
C SER A 237 -3.48 21.59 8.59
N THR A 238 -3.74 22.76 9.19
CA THR A 238 -2.71 23.57 9.85
C THR A 238 -2.33 23.02 11.23
N ALA A 239 -3.13 22.09 11.77
CA ALA A 239 -2.92 21.42 13.04
C ALA A 239 -2.83 19.89 12.85
N CYS A 240 -1.89 19.45 12.02
CA CYS A 240 -1.67 18.02 11.76
C CYS A 240 -1.11 17.29 12.99
N PRO A 241 -1.37 15.98 13.15
CA PRO A 241 -0.68 15.16 14.13
C PRO A 241 0.83 15.17 13.93
N SER A 242 1.58 14.87 14.99
CA SER A 242 3.03 14.77 14.90
C SER A 242 3.46 13.73 13.85
N ALA A 243 4.60 13.98 13.18
CA ALA A 243 5.16 13.02 12.24
C ALA A 243 5.32 11.63 12.88
N VAL A 244 5.75 11.56 14.14
CA VAL A 244 5.88 10.31 14.89
C VAL A 244 4.54 9.54 14.93
N ALA A 245 3.45 10.21 15.29
CA ALA A 245 2.13 9.58 15.34
C ALA A 245 1.68 9.06 13.96
N VAL A 246 1.93 9.82 12.89
CA VAL A 246 1.62 9.39 11.52
C VAL A 246 2.49 8.19 11.11
N HIS A 247 3.78 8.16 11.45
CA HIS A 247 4.67 7.03 11.10
C HIS A 247 4.29 5.76 11.86
N LEU A 248 3.99 5.86 13.16
CA LEU A 248 3.50 4.76 13.97
C LEU A 248 2.19 4.22 13.41
N ARG A 249 1.23 5.10 13.08
CA ARG A 249 -0.01 4.70 12.42
C ARG A 249 0.29 4.09 11.05
N ALA A 250 1.11 4.66 10.19
CA ALA A 250 1.42 4.07 8.88
C ALA A 250 2.18 2.73 8.95
N GLY A 251 2.69 2.33 10.13
CA GLY A 251 3.58 1.17 10.28
C GLY A 251 4.89 1.38 9.52
N TRP A 252 5.38 2.62 9.54
CA TRP A 252 6.69 3.01 9.04
C TRP A 252 7.71 2.99 10.17
N THR A 253 8.96 2.73 9.80
CA THR A 253 10.10 2.87 10.70
C THR A 253 10.65 4.27 10.52
N MET A 254 10.96 4.94 11.63
CA MET A 254 11.68 6.21 11.64
C MET A 254 13.18 5.97 11.51
#